data_AF-A0A957L8J4-F1
#
_entry.id   AF-A0A957L8J4-F1
#
_cell.length_a   1.000
_cell.length_b   1.000
_cell.length_c   1.000
_cell.angle_alpha   90.00
_cell.angle_beta   90.00
_cell.angle_gamma   90.00
#
_symmetry.space_group_name_H-M   'P 1'
#
loop_
_entity.id
_entity.type
_entity.pdbx_description
1 polymer ?
#
loop_
_entity_poly.entity_id
_entity_poly.type
_entity_poly.pdbx_seq_one_letter_code
_entity_poly.pdbx_strand_id
1 'polypeptide(L)' 'LLYRQQAAGGPPAEADLVAAQYAGAKAGLKPIYEAILAVVSEFGPDVEVAPKKSYVSLRRQKQFAIVQPS' A
#
# COMPACT_ATOMS: atom_id res chain seq x y z
N LEU A 1 -6.02 1.80 31.19
CA LEU A 1 -6.22 2.59 29.96
C LEU A 1 -4.86 2.75 29.29
N LEU A 2 -4.59 1.92 28.29
CA LEU A 2 -3.28 1.79 27.63
C LEU A 2 -2.89 3.10 26.94
N TYR A 3 -1.85 3.72 27.47
CA TYR A 3 -1.22 4.94 26.98
C TYR A 3 -0.55 4.64 25.64
N ARG A 4 -1.12 5.18 24.56
CA ARG A 4 -0.55 5.16 23.21
C ARG A 4 0.76 5.94 23.27
N GLN A 5 1.88 5.22 23.37
CA GLN A 5 3.22 5.78 23.45
C GLN A 5 3.41 6.75 22.28
N GLN A 6 3.59 8.03 22.60
CA GLN A 6 4.01 9.06 21.65
C GLN A 6 5.47 8.74 21.28
N ALA A 7 5.66 7.91 20.26
CA ALA A 7 6.89 7.95 19.48
C ALA A 7 6.78 9.18 18.57
N ALA A 8 7.81 10.04 18.59
CA ALA A 8 7.95 11.11 17.62
C ALA A 8 8.02 10.50 16.21
N GLY A 9 6.90 10.51 15.48
CA GLY A 9 6.81 9.92 14.16
C GLY A 9 5.36 9.96 13.70
N GLY A 10 5.09 10.79 12.69
CA GLY A 10 3.81 10.76 11.99
C GLY A 10 3.50 9.36 11.45
N PRO A 11 2.28 9.11 10.94
CA PRO A 11 2.00 7.87 10.24
C PRO A 11 3.12 7.61 9.20
N PRO A 12 3.67 6.38 9.13
CA PRO A 12 4.73 6.05 8.19
C PRO A 12 4.31 6.46 6.78
N ALA A 13 5.25 6.96 5.98
CA ALA A 13 4.93 7.38 4.64
C ALA A 13 4.38 6.19 3.84
N GLU A 14 3.51 6.45 2.88
CA GLU A 14 2.91 5.43 2.05
C GLU A 14 3.96 4.54 1.36
N ALA A 15 5.08 5.16 0.95
CA ALA A 15 6.24 4.47 0.41
C ALA A 15 6.89 3.49 1.42
N ASP A 16 6.97 3.86 2.70
CA ASP A 16 7.54 3.01 3.75
C ASP A 16 6.68 1.78 4.02
N LEU A 17 5.35 1.95 3.97
CA LEU A 17 4.40 0.86 4.13
C LEU A 17 4.51 -0.17 3.00
N VAL A 18 4.62 0.30 1.75
CA VAL A 18 4.82 -0.59 0.60
C VAL A 18 6.19 -1.27 0.68
N ALA A 19 7.25 -0.53 0.99
CA ALA A 19 8.59 -1.10 1.13
C ALA A 19 8.63 -2.21 2.19
N ALA A 20 7.95 -2.02 3.32
CA ALA A 20 7.85 -3.03 4.37
C ALA A 20 7.03 -4.26 3.96
N GLN A 21 5.94 -4.07 3.19
CA GLN A 21 5.09 -5.16 2.72
C GLN A 21 5.81 -6.12 1.75
N TYR A 22 6.69 -5.58 0.91
CA TYR A 22 7.42 -6.32 -0.12
C TYR A 22 8.89 -6.58 0.28
N ALA A 23 9.22 -6.57 1.57
CA ALA A 23 10.56 -6.91 2.05
C ALA A 23 10.77 -8.44 2.18
N GLY A 24 12.04 -8.86 2.27
CA GLY A 24 12.43 -10.23 2.57
C GLY A 24 11.93 -11.26 1.54
N ALA A 25 11.29 -12.34 2.03
CA ALA A 25 10.79 -13.43 1.19
C ALA A 25 9.77 -13.00 0.12
N LYS A 26 9.15 -11.82 0.29
CA LYS A 26 8.11 -11.28 -0.60
C LYS A 26 8.65 -10.25 -1.59
N ALA A 27 9.96 -9.98 -1.59
CA ALA A 27 10.59 -9.05 -2.52
C ALA A 27 10.37 -9.43 -3.99
N GLY A 28 10.31 -10.73 -4.29
CA GLY A 28 10.00 -11.23 -5.63
C GLY A 28 8.60 -10.88 -6.14
N LEU A 29 7.67 -10.47 -5.26
CA LEU A 29 6.31 -10.05 -5.64
C LEU A 29 6.23 -8.55 -5.96
N LYS A 30 7.28 -7.78 -5.65
CA LYS A 30 7.31 -6.33 -5.90
C LYS A 30 7.12 -5.98 -7.39
N PRO A 31 7.76 -6.67 -8.36
CA PRO A 31 7.55 -6.37 -9.78
C PRO A 31 6.10 -6.59 -10.23
N ILE A 32 5.39 -7.56 -9.64
CA ILE A 32 3.98 -7.82 -9.93
C ILE A 32 3.12 -6.66 -9.40
N TYR A 33 3.41 -6.18 -8.20
CA TYR A 33 2.75 -5.00 -7.64
C TYR A 33 2.97 -3.75 -8.51
N GLU A 34 4.19 -3.51 -8.96
CA GLU A 34 4.51 -2.38 -9.86
C GLU A 34 3.78 -2.51 -11.20
N ALA A 35 3.69 -3.72 -11.77
CA ALA A 35 2.93 -3.96 -12.99
C ALA A 35 1.42 -3.71 -12.81
N ILE A 36 0.85 -4.11 -11.67
CA ILE A 36 -0.56 -3.80 -11.33
C ILE A 36 -0.75 -2.29 -11.24
N LEU A 37 0.15 -1.57 -10.57
CA LEU A 37 0.06 -0.11 -10.47
C LEU A 37 0.14 0.58 -11.83
N ALA A 38 1.02 0.13 -12.72
CA ALA A 38 1.12 0.68 -14.07
C ALA A 38 -0.23 0.57 -14.80
N VAL A 39 -0.83 -0.63 -14.82
CA VAL A 39 -2.15 -0.85 -15.46
C VAL A 39 -3.25 -0.03 -14.79
N VAL A 40 -3.26 -0.01 -13.45
CA VAL A 40 -4.29 0.70 -12.68
C VAL A 40 -4.20 2.22 -12.85
N SER A 41 -3.00 2.76 -13.12
CA SER A 41 -2.82 4.18 -13.42
C SER A 41 -3.48 4.60 -14.74
N GLU A 42 -3.67 3.66 -15.68
CA GLU A 42 -4.35 3.91 -16.96
C GLU A 42 -5.87 3.99 -16.82
N PHE A 43 -6.44 3.55 -15.68
CA PHE A 43 -7.88 3.49 -15.51
C PHE A 43 -8.51 4.88 -15.35
N GLY A 44 -7.73 5.90 -15.02
CA GLY A 44 -8.16 7.28 -14.91
C GLY A 44 -7.49 8.05 -13.77
N PRO A 45 -7.56 9.39 -13.79
CA PRO A 45 -6.95 10.25 -12.76
C PRO A 45 -7.69 10.18 -11.41
N ASP A 46 -8.86 9.55 -11.36
CA ASP A 46 -9.67 9.38 -10.15
C ASP A 46 -9.25 8.17 -9.30
N VAL A 47 -8.23 7.43 -9.74
CA VAL A 47 -7.68 6.29 -9.02
C VAL A 47 -6.73 6.76 -7.93
N GLU A 48 -7.02 6.33 -6.71
CA GLU A 48 -6.19 6.52 -5.54
C GLU A 48 -5.58 5.18 -5.09
N VAL A 49 -4.30 5.22 -4.76
CA VAL A 49 -3.55 4.13 -4.14
C VAL A 49 -3.40 4.46 -2.66
N ALA A 50 -3.94 3.63 -1.79
CA ALA A 50 -3.90 3.84 -0.34
C ALA A 50 -3.22 2.66 0.37
N PRO A 51 -1.89 2.74 0.58
CA PRO A 51 -1.16 1.73 1.33
C PRO A 51 -1.60 1.65 2.80
N LYS A 52 -1.88 0.44 3.26
CA LYS A 52 -2.13 0.11 4.67
C LYS A 52 -0.96 -0.71 5.22
N LYS A 53 -1.09 -1.27 6.42
CA LYS A 53 -0.02 -2.06 7.03
C LYS A 53 0.23 -3.40 6.34
N SER A 54 -0.83 -4.04 5.86
CA SER A 54 -0.77 -5.42 5.34
C SER A 54 -1.19 -5.55 3.88
N TYR A 55 -1.77 -4.51 3.30
CA TYR A 55 -2.26 -4.50 1.93
C TYR A 55 -2.25 -3.08 1.36
N VAL A 56 -2.41 -2.96 0.06
CA VAL A 56 -2.62 -1.71 -0.66
C VAL A 56 -4.05 -1.70 -1.18
N SER A 57 -4.82 -0.68 -0.79
CA SER A 57 -6.18 -0.48 -1.28
C SER A 57 -6.14 0.33 -2.57
N LEU A 58 -6.79 -0.16 -3.62
CA LEU A 58 -7.00 0.57 -4.86
C LEU A 58 -8.46 1.04 -4.89
N ARG A 59 -8.66 2.35 -4.95
CA ARG A 59 -9.97 2.95 -4.79
C ARG A 59 -10.18 4.16 -5.70
N ARG A 60 -11.45 4.48 -5.92
CA ARG A 60 -11.91 5.78 -6.41
C ARG A 60 -12.80 6.37 -5.31
N GLN A 61 -14.05 6.70 -5.62
CA GLN A 61 -15.08 6.94 -4.60
C GLN A 61 -15.26 5.74 -3.65
N LYS A 62 -15.17 4.51 -4.18
CA LYS A 62 -15.23 3.26 -3.42
C LYS A 62 -14.01 2.41 -3.71
N GLN A 63 -13.63 1.55 -2.77
CA GLN A 63 -12.59 0.56 -2.99
C GLN A 63 -13.07 -0.46 -4.01
N PHE A 64 -12.23 -0.77 -4.99
CA PHE A 64 -12.53 -1.74 -6.04
C PHE A 64 -11.54 -2.90 -6.10
N ALA A 65 -10.33 -2.73 -5.55
CA ALA A 65 -9.35 -3.82 -5.45
C ALA A 65 -8.47 -3.69 -4.20
N ILE A 66 -7.88 -4.81 -3.81
CA ILE A 66 -6.88 -4.93 -2.75
C ILE A 66 -5.70 -5.70 -3.31
N VAL A 67 -4.49 -5.17 -3.13
CA VAL A 67 -3.25 -5.88 -3.43
C VAL A 67 -2.57 -6.24 -2.12
N GLN A 68 -2.44 -7.53 -1.84
CA GLN A 68 -1.82 -8.04 -0.63
C GLN A 68 -0.71 -9.03 -1.02
N PRO A 69 0.52 -8.87 -0.51
CA PRO A 69 1.56 -9.86 -0.68
C PRO A 69 1.39 -10.96 0.38
N SER A 70 0.59 -12.00 0.06
CA SER A 70 0.39 -13.21 0.89
C SER A 70 1.09 -14.41 0.30
#